data_AF-A0A2A3MP47-F1
#
_entry.id   AF-A0A2A3MP47-F1
#
_cell.length_a   1.000
_cell.length_b   1.000
_cell.length_c   1.000
_cell.angle_alpha   90.00
_cell.angle_beta   90.00
_cell.angle_gamma   90.00
#
_symmetry.space_group_name_H-M   'P 1'
#
loop_
_entity.id
_entity.type
_entity.pdbx_description
1 polymer ?
#
loop_
_entity_poly.entity_id
_entity_poly.type
_entity_poly.pdbx_seq_one_letter_code
_entity_poly.pdbx_strand_id
1 'polypeptide(L)'
;MQKATQMQFAGQLGLSQSALVAYERGERDPPAAAIAKLCEVHKVDPTWLLSGTGIPFRDSLVEMMGKALVLAKDFVLKYETRPSRESELRLAKLYFQYLIENGTISNDMADLLAQRRVVNE
;
A
#
# COMPACT_ATOMS: atom_id res chain seq x y z
N MET A 1 11.46 7.83 -7.37
CA MET A 1 11.04 7.49 -8.75
C MET A 1 11.42 8.62 -9.68
N GLN A 2 12.05 8.34 -10.82
CA GLN A 2 12.33 9.33 -11.85
C GLN A 2 11.03 9.61 -12.63
N LYS A 3 10.70 10.88 -12.86
CA LYS A 3 9.47 11.28 -13.56
C LYS A 3 9.63 10.94 -15.05
N ALA A 4 8.86 9.97 -15.55
CA ALA A 4 8.84 9.62 -16.97
C ALA A 4 8.00 10.61 -17.77
N THR A 5 8.36 10.85 -19.04
CA THR A 5 7.48 11.58 -19.97
C THR A 5 6.29 10.70 -20.36
N GLN A 6 5.17 11.30 -20.78
CA GLN A 6 4.00 10.54 -21.28
C GLN A 6 4.38 9.60 -22.43
N MET A 7 5.29 10.01 -23.31
CA MET A 7 5.79 9.17 -24.40
C MET A 7 6.52 7.93 -23.88
N GLN A 8 7.39 8.10 -22.87
CA GLN A 8 8.10 6.97 -22.25
C GLN A 8 7.13 6.03 -21.54
N PHE A 9 6.15 6.58 -20.81
CA PHE A 9 5.12 5.80 -20.14
C PHE A 9 4.25 5.02 -21.15
N ALA A 10 3.78 5.68 -22.21
CA ALA A 10 3.03 5.02 -23.29
C ALA A 10 3.84 3.87 -23.92
N GLY A 11 5.14 4.08 -24.16
CA GLY A 11 6.05 3.06 -24.68
C GLY A 11 6.15 1.82 -23.78
N GLN A 12 6.18 1.99 -22.46
CA GLN A 12 6.19 0.86 -21.50
C GLN A 12 4.91 0.01 -21.58
N LEU A 13 3.80 0.61 -22.00
CA LEU A 13 2.50 -0.05 -22.17
C LEU A 13 2.25 -0.55 -23.59
N GLY A 14 3.19 -0.35 -24.53
CA GLY A 14 3.01 -0.67 -25.95
C GLY A 14 1.98 0.23 -26.64
N LEU A 15 1.80 1.46 -26.15
CA LEU A 15 0.85 2.45 -26.66
C LEU A 15 1.58 3.59 -27.38
N SER A 16 0.86 4.27 -28.28
CA SER A 16 1.30 5.59 -28.74
C SER A 16 1.03 6.65 -27.67
N GLN A 17 1.82 7.73 -27.67
CA GLN A 17 1.55 8.89 -26.81
C GLN A 17 0.14 9.46 -27.05
N SER A 18 -0.31 9.51 -28.32
CA SER A 18 -1.65 10.01 -28.67
C SER A 18 -2.77 9.17 -28.09
N ALA A 19 -2.62 7.83 -28.08
CA ALA A 19 -3.60 6.94 -27.47
C ALA A 19 -3.68 7.16 -25.96
N LEU A 20 -2.53 7.29 -25.28
CA LEU A 20 -2.50 7.60 -23.85
C LEU A 20 -3.19 8.93 -23.53
N VAL A 21 -2.93 10.00 -24.31
CA VAL A 21 -3.57 11.31 -24.12
C VAL A 21 -5.09 11.24 -24.30
N ALA A 22 -5.58 10.48 -25.30
CA ALA A 22 -7.01 10.28 -25.49
C ALA A 22 -7.66 9.57 -24.29
N TYR A 23 -6.95 8.61 -23.66
CA TYR A 23 -7.42 7.93 -22.45
C TYR A 23 -7.44 8.87 -21.24
N GLU A 24 -6.38 9.65 -21.02
CA GLU A 24 -6.30 10.62 -19.91
C GLU A 24 -7.37 11.71 -19.97
N ARG A 25 -7.81 12.08 -21.18
CA ARG A 25 -8.88 13.06 -21.40
C ARG A 25 -10.29 12.46 -21.34
N GLY A 26 -10.41 11.14 -21.23
CA GLY A 26 -11.70 10.44 -21.28
C GLY A 26 -12.35 10.47 -22.68
N GLU A 27 -11.58 10.78 -23.73
CA GLU A 27 -12.07 10.76 -25.12
C GLU A 27 -12.25 9.32 -25.63
N ARG A 28 -11.55 8.36 -25.02
CA ARG A 28 -11.61 6.93 -25.34
C ARG A 28 -11.29 6.07 -24.13
N ASP A 29 -11.92 4.91 -24.02
CA ASP A 29 -11.56 3.93 -22.99
C ASP A 29 -10.31 3.12 -23.39
N PRO A 30 -9.38 2.87 -22.44
CA PRO A 30 -8.24 2.00 -22.67
C PRO A 30 -8.70 0.54 -22.87
N PRO A 31 -8.14 -0.20 -23.84
CA PRO A 31 -8.46 -1.61 -24.00
C PRO A 31 -7.98 -2.42 -22.79
N ALA A 32 -8.69 -3.51 -22.47
CA ALA A 32 -8.36 -4.38 -21.33
C ALA A 32 -6.89 -4.85 -21.33
N ALA A 33 -6.30 -5.09 -22.51
CA ALA A 33 -4.88 -5.45 -22.64
C ALA A 33 -3.93 -4.34 -22.15
N ALA A 34 -4.24 -3.07 -22.39
CA ALA A 34 -3.46 -1.94 -21.90
C ALA A 34 -3.56 -1.81 -20.37
N ILE A 35 -4.77 -1.99 -19.83
CA ILE A 35 -5.03 -2.00 -18.38
C ILE A 35 -4.24 -3.13 -17.70
N ALA A 36 -4.32 -4.35 -18.25
CA ALA A 36 -3.60 -5.50 -17.73
C ALA A 36 -2.07 -5.26 -17.74
N LYS A 37 -1.54 -4.68 -18.83
CA LYS A 37 -0.11 -4.38 -18.94
C LYS A 37 0.32 -3.32 -17.93
N LEU A 38 -0.48 -2.28 -17.73
CA LEU A 38 -0.23 -1.25 -16.72
C LEU A 38 -0.18 -1.86 -15.32
N CYS A 39 -1.15 -2.70 -14.97
CA CYS A 39 -1.18 -3.37 -13.67
C CYS A 39 0.05 -4.27 -13.46
N GLU A 40 0.50 -4.98 -14.49
CA GLU A 40 1.68 -5.84 -14.43
C GLU A 40 2.98 -5.05 -14.24
N VAL A 41 3.20 -4.02 -15.06
CA VAL A 41 4.43 -3.23 -15.13
C VAL A 41 4.58 -2.34 -13.90
N HIS A 42 3.50 -1.70 -13.48
CA HIS A 42 3.51 -0.74 -12.36
C HIS A 42 3.05 -1.34 -11.04
N LYS A 43 2.79 -2.65 -10.99
CA LYS A 43 2.31 -3.36 -9.79
C LYS A 43 1.04 -2.75 -9.20
N VAL A 44 0.22 -2.14 -10.05
CA VAL A 44 -1.06 -1.54 -9.67
C VAL A 44 -2.10 -2.63 -9.47
N ASP A 45 -2.92 -2.48 -8.44
CA ASP A 45 -4.07 -3.36 -8.22
C ASP A 45 -5.22 -3.00 -9.17
N PRO A 46 -5.75 -3.96 -9.95
CA PRO A 46 -6.82 -3.69 -10.92
C PRO A 46 -8.15 -3.33 -10.26
N THR A 47 -8.44 -3.83 -9.04
CA THR A 47 -9.66 -3.46 -8.33
C THR A 47 -9.58 -2.00 -7.94
N TRP A 48 -8.45 -1.54 -7.40
CA TRP A 48 -8.25 -0.12 -7.12
C TRP A 48 -8.32 0.74 -8.37
N LEU A 49 -7.65 0.34 -9.45
CA LEU A 49 -7.63 1.11 -10.71
C LEU A 49 -9.03 1.31 -11.30
N LEU A 50 -9.90 0.31 -11.20
CA LEU A 50 -11.23 0.33 -11.83
C LEU A 50 -12.34 0.86 -10.91
N SER A 51 -12.21 0.69 -9.60
CA SER A 51 -13.27 1.05 -8.64
C SER A 51 -12.90 2.22 -7.72
N GLY A 52 -11.62 2.60 -7.65
CA GLY A 52 -11.09 3.54 -6.66
C GLY A 52 -11.03 2.99 -5.23
N THR A 53 -11.32 1.70 -5.03
CA THR A 53 -11.38 1.07 -3.70
C THR A 53 -10.21 0.10 -3.49
N GLY A 54 -9.76 -0.03 -2.24
CA GLY A 54 -8.65 -0.91 -1.88
C GLY A 54 -7.28 -0.23 -2.00
N ILE A 55 -6.23 -1.02 -2.14
CA ILE A 55 -4.84 -0.55 -2.05
C ILE A 55 -4.26 -0.41 -3.46
N PRO A 56 -3.70 0.77 -3.83
CA PRO A 56 -3.28 1.04 -5.20
C PRO A 56 -2.17 0.13 -5.74
N PHE A 57 -1.23 -0.28 -4.89
CA PHE A 57 -0.02 -1.01 -5.31
C PHE A 57 0.11 -2.33 -4.55
N ARG A 58 0.36 -3.43 -5.26
CA ARG A 58 0.49 -4.77 -4.65
C ARG A 58 1.68 -4.89 -3.73
N ASP A 59 2.81 -4.29 -4.09
CA ASP A 59 4.03 -4.36 -3.28
C ASP A 59 3.87 -3.62 -1.94
N SER A 60 2.96 -2.64 -1.89
CA SER A 60 2.69 -1.90 -0.66
C SER A 60 2.10 -2.77 0.45
N LEU A 61 1.36 -3.83 0.13
CA LEU A 61 0.83 -4.76 1.13
C LEU A 61 1.93 -5.51 1.87
N VAL A 62 2.93 -6.00 1.13
CA VAL A 62 4.06 -6.74 1.69
C VAL A 62 4.94 -5.80 2.52
N GLU A 63 5.18 -4.58 2.02
CA GLU A 63 5.91 -3.54 2.74
C GLU A 63 5.20 -3.13 4.03
N MET A 64 3.88 -2.92 3.97
CA MET A 64 3.05 -2.59 5.15
C MET A 64 3.09 -3.72 6.18
N MET A 65 2.99 -4.99 5.75
CA MET A 65 3.08 -6.13 6.65
C MET A 65 4.47 -6.21 7.31
N GLY A 66 5.54 -6.04 6.54
CA GLY A 66 6.91 -5.99 7.06
C GLY A 66 7.08 -4.88 8.10
N LYS A 67 6.59 -3.67 7.80
CA LYS A 67 6.63 -2.53 8.73
C LYS A 67 5.84 -2.80 10.01
N ALA A 68 4.65 -3.39 9.89
CA ALA A 68 3.82 -3.75 11.04
C ALA A 68 4.51 -4.76 11.97
N LEU A 69 5.18 -5.76 11.41
CA LEU A 69 5.95 -6.75 12.17
C LEU A 69 7.13 -6.10 12.92
N VAL A 70 7.88 -5.22 12.26
CA VAL A 70 9.00 -4.50 12.88
C VAL A 70 8.50 -3.64 14.04
N LEU A 71 7.47 -2.83 13.82
CA LEU A 71 6.89 -1.98 14.86
C LEU A 71 6.36 -2.79 16.05
N ALA A 72 5.71 -3.92 15.79
CA ALA A 72 5.22 -4.80 16.84
C ALA A 72 6.36 -5.36 17.69
N LYS A 73 7.40 -5.86 17.03
CA LYS A 73 8.59 -6.39 17.70
C LYS A 73 9.31 -5.33 18.52
N ASP A 74 9.53 -4.15 17.95
CA ASP A 74 10.18 -3.04 18.63
C ASP A 74 9.39 -2.59 19.85
N PHE A 75 8.06 -2.49 19.73
CA PHE A 75 7.18 -2.12 20.84
C PHE A 75 7.26 -3.14 21.97
N VAL A 76 7.10 -4.43 21.66
CA VAL A 76 7.12 -5.50 22.67
C VAL A 76 8.47 -5.54 23.40
N LEU A 77 9.58 -5.44 22.67
CA LEU A 77 10.92 -5.43 23.26
C LEU A 77 11.19 -4.19 24.13
N LYS A 78 10.55 -3.06 23.83
CA LYS A 78 10.74 -1.79 24.54
C LYS A 78 9.87 -1.68 25.79
N TYR A 79 8.63 -2.16 25.75
CA TYR A 79 7.61 -1.83 26.76
C TYR A 79 7.09 -3.02 27.57
N GLU A 80 7.18 -4.26 27.07
CA GLU A 80 6.67 -5.42 27.81
C GLU A 80 7.74 -6.02 28.70
N THR A 81 7.41 -6.27 29.97
CA THR A 81 8.30 -7.00 30.90
C THR A 81 8.52 -8.45 30.47
N ARG A 82 7.52 -9.05 29.81
CA ARG A 82 7.58 -10.42 29.31
C ARG A 82 7.01 -10.52 27.89
N PRO A 83 7.83 -10.25 26.86
CA PRO A 83 7.47 -10.45 25.46
C PRO A 83 6.85 -11.81 25.18
N SER A 84 5.75 -11.82 24.43
CA SER A 84 5.11 -13.05 23.97
C SER A 84 4.85 -13.01 22.46
N ARG A 85 4.82 -14.19 21.84
CA ARG A 85 4.42 -14.31 20.43
C ARG A 85 3.00 -13.77 20.21
N GLU A 86 2.14 -13.91 21.21
CA GLU A 86 0.74 -13.49 21.10
C GLU A 86 0.63 -11.96 21.09
N SER A 87 1.32 -11.26 22.00
CA SER A 87 1.35 -9.78 22.02
C SER A 87 1.94 -9.21 20.73
N GLU A 88 3.04 -9.77 20.24
CA GLU A 88 3.65 -9.38 18.97
C GLU A 88 2.67 -9.56 17.79
N LEU A 89 2.01 -10.73 17.68
CA LEU A 89 1.03 -10.97 16.62
C LEU A 89 -0.18 -10.04 16.71
N ARG A 90 -0.65 -9.71 17.91
CA ARG A 90 -1.76 -8.78 18.10
C ARG A 90 -1.39 -7.37 17.64
N LEU A 91 -0.21 -6.87 18.03
CA LEU A 91 0.27 -5.55 17.61
C LEU A 91 0.55 -5.49 16.11
N ALA A 92 1.12 -6.55 15.53
CA ALA A 92 1.36 -6.61 14.10
C ALA A 92 0.05 -6.51 13.30
N LYS A 93 -1.02 -7.21 13.74
CA LYS A 93 -2.35 -7.08 13.12
C LYS A 93 -2.91 -5.66 13.25
N LEU A 94 -2.78 -5.04 14.42
CA LEU A 94 -3.25 -3.68 14.67
C LEU A 94 -2.56 -2.66 13.75
N TYR A 95 -1.22 -2.68 13.69
CA TYR A 95 -0.47 -1.77 12.86
C TYR A 95 -0.69 -2.00 11.36
N PHE A 96 -0.82 -3.27 10.95
CA PHE A 96 -1.10 -3.60 9.56
C PHE A 96 -2.48 -3.08 9.13
N GLN A 97 -3.51 -3.26 9.97
CA GLN A 97 -4.84 -2.71 9.72
C GLN A 97 -4.79 -1.18 9.58
N TYR A 98 -4.10 -0.50 10.50
CA TYR A 98 -3.95 0.95 10.43
C TYR A 98 -3.23 1.40 9.14
N LEU A 99 -2.20 0.67 8.73
CA LEU A 99 -1.45 0.93 7.50
C LEU A 99 -2.30 0.74 6.25
N ILE A 100 -3.18 -0.27 6.21
CA ILE A 100 -4.13 -0.46 5.11
C ILE A 100 -5.08 0.74 4.99
N GLU A 101 -5.58 1.23 6.11
CA GLU A 101 -6.58 2.30 6.15
C GLU A 101 -5.98 3.69 5.90
N ASN A 102 -4.74 3.93 6.36
CA ASN A 102 -4.13 5.27 6.42
C ASN A 102 -2.87 5.40 5.55
N GLY A 103 -2.39 4.30 4.94
CA GLY A 103 -1.20 4.24 4.10
C GLY A 103 0.14 4.36 4.84
N THR A 104 0.18 5.06 5.98
CA THR A 104 1.39 5.30 6.76
C THR A 104 1.11 5.29 8.26
N ILE A 105 2.16 5.06 9.05
CA ILE A 105 2.13 5.11 10.51
C ILE A 105 3.45 5.71 11.00
N SER A 106 3.37 6.68 11.93
CA SER A 106 4.52 7.24 12.65
C SER A 106 4.78 6.45 13.93
N ASN A 107 5.98 6.57 14.49
CA ASN A 107 6.32 5.89 15.75
C ASN A 107 5.42 6.36 16.90
N ASP A 108 5.18 7.66 17.03
CA ASP A 108 4.29 8.21 18.07
C ASP A 108 2.86 7.66 17.94
N MET A 109 2.37 7.50 16.71
CA MET A 109 1.05 6.92 16.47
C MET A 109 1.02 5.43 16.79
N ALA A 110 2.08 4.69 16.47
CA ALA A 110 2.21 3.28 16.84
C ALA A 110 2.17 3.11 18.36
N ASP A 111 2.96 3.91 19.09
CA ASP A 111 2.99 3.90 20.56
C ASP A 111 1.61 4.24 21.14
N LEU A 112 0.93 5.26 20.60
CA LEU A 112 -0.41 5.66 21.03
C LEU A 112 -1.45 4.57 20.78
N LEU A 113 -1.42 3.91 19.61
CA LEU A 113 -2.36 2.83 19.27
C LEU A 113 -2.20 1.64 20.21
N ALA A 114 -0.97 1.27 20.55
CA ALA A 114 -0.70 0.19 21.49
C ALA A 114 -1.14 0.55 22.91
N GLN A 115 -0.86 1.77 23.39
CA GLN A 115 -1.23 2.22 24.73
C GLN A 115 -2.74 2.38 24.93
N ARG A 116 -3.48 2.89 23.93
CA ARG A 116 -4.94 3.08 24.01
C ARG A 116 -5.72 1.78 24.17
N ARG A 117 -5.16 0.63 23.77
CA ARG A 117 -5.82 -0.67 23.93
C ARG A 117 -5.54 -1.34 25.27
N VAL A 118 -4.38 -1.10 25.88
CA VAL A 118 -4.07 -1.61 27.24
C VAL A 118 -5.01 -1.04 28.31
N VAL A 119 -5.60 0.14 28.06
CA VAL A 119 -6.54 0.79 29.00
C VAL A 119 -7.99 0.27 28.84
N ASN A 120 -8.28 -0.46 27.76
CA ASN A 120 -9.63 -0.94 27.43
C ASN A 120 -9.78 -2.48 27.54
N GLU A 121 -8.79 -3.17 28.10
CA GLU A 121 -8.81 -4.59 28.50
C GLU A 121 -8.78 -4.69 30.03
#